data_AF-A0A135W0B7-F1
#
_entry.id   AF-A0A135W0B7-F1
#
_cell.length_a   1.000
_cell.length_b   1.000
_cell.length_c   1.000
_cell.angle_alpha   90.00
_cell.angle_beta   90.00
_cell.angle_gamma   90.00
#
_symmetry.space_group_name_H-M   'P 1'
#
loop_
_entity.id
_entity.type
_entity.pdbx_description
1 polymer ?
#
loop_
_entity_poly.entity_id
_entity_poly.type
_entity_poly.pdbx_seq_one_letter_code
_entity_poly.pdbx_strand_id
1 'polypeptide(L)'
;MHTVPSGTGPITDPILVRRPAFPRWWDPIARPHVAIVVRDPTSGMDVRYYLSQKGHGNSNGKEILDVADIDGLEEGTLLEVRYSATKANLYRLELVDGVPCWRWMARCRELPDFNYPAEIRWNGLLEESPFDVNDSLTYEIRTN
;
A
#
# COMPACT_ATOMS: atom_id res chain seq x y z
N MET A 1 -41.37 -24.63 10.46
CA MET A 1 -40.02 -24.92 9.92
C MET A 1 -39.40 -23.58 9.55
N HIS A 2 -38.47 -23.07 10.38
CA HIS A 2 -37.75 -21.83 10.10
C HIS A 2 -36.50 -22.17 9.30
N THR A 3 -36.41 -21.68 8.07
CA THR A 3 -35.23 -21.77 7.22
C THR A 3 -34.21 -20.75 7.71
N VAL A 4 -33.09 -21.24 8.22
CA VAL A 4 -31.89 -20.44 8.49
C VAL A 4 -31.24 -20.13 7.13
N PRO A 5 -30.95 -18.86 6.79
CA PRO A 5 -30.18 -18.58 5.58
C PRO A 5 -28.73 -19.04 5.78
N SER A 6 -28.33 -20.02 4.98
CA SER A 6 -26.95 -20.45 4.80
C SER A 6 -26.20 -19.37 4.01
N GLY A 7 -25.22 -18.72 4.65
CA GLY A 7 -24.45 -17.67 4.00
C GLY A 7 -23.28 -17.14 4.82
N THR A 8 -22.54 -17.99 5.54
CA THR A 8 -21.21 -17.63 6.02
C THR A 8 -20.19 -17.93 4.93
N GLY A 9 -20.09 -17.04 3.94
CA GLY A 9 -18.81 -16.84 3.27
C GLY A 9 -17.81 -16.26 4.28
N PRO A 10 -16.48 -16.43 4.08
CA PRO A 10 -15.51 -15.84 4.99
C PRO A 10 -15.69 -14.32 4.97
N ILE A 11 -16.20 -13.78 6.06
CA ILE A 11 -16.19 -12.33 6.32
C ILE A 11 -14.74 -12.01 6.69
N THR A 12 -13.89 -11.81 5.70
CA THR A 12 -12.64 -11.09 5.89
C THR A 12 -12.97 -9.62 5.82
N ASP A 13 -13.43 -9.08 6.96
CA ASP A 13 -13.63 -7.64 7.09
C ASP A 13 -12.35 -6.90 6.65
N PRO A 14 -12.45 -5.91 5.76
CA PRO A 14 -11.28 -5.18 5.30
C PRO A 14 -10.62 -4.48 6.48
N ILE A 15 -9.32 -4.72 6.67
CA ILE A 15 -8.55 -4.07 7.73
C ILE A 15 -8.43 -2.58 7.39
N LEU A 16 -9.20 -1.75 8.07
CA LEU A 16 -9.14 -0.29 8.01
C LEU A 16 -8.32 0.23 9.19
N VAL A 17 -7.29 1.02 8.90
CA VAL A 17 -6.46 1.68 9.92
C VAL A 17 -6.46 3.18 9.73
N ARG A 18 -6.41 3.95 10.81
CA ARG A 18 -6.28 5.42 10.70
C ARG A 18 -4.93 5.85 10.17
N ARG A 19 -3.86 5.16 10.58
CA ARG A 19 -2.50 5.45 10.15
C ARG A 19 -1.77 4.13 9.90
N PRO A 20 -1.24 3.91 8.69
CA PRO A 20 -0.44 2.73 8.40
C PRO A 20 0.81 2.67 9.28
N ALA A 21 1.24 1.46 9.62
CA ALA A 21 2.44 1.27 10.42
C ALA A 21 3.70 1.53 9.56
N PHE A 22 4.29 2.72 9.72
CA PHE A 22 5.53 3.08 9.05
C PHE A 22 6.76 2.54 9.77
N PRO A 23 7.80 2.12 9.02
CA PRO A 23 9.10 1.85 9.61
C PRO A 23 9.66 3.11 10.26
N ARG A 24 10.17 2.97 11.49
CA ARG A 24 10.65 4.10 12.30
C ARG A 24 12.08 4.53 11.98
N TRP A 25 12.90 3.59 11.51
CA TRP A 25 14.34 3.77 11.37
C TRP A 25 14.75 3.56 9.93
N TRP A 26 15.69 4.38 9.48
CA TRP A 26 16.40 4.16 8.23
C TRP A 26 17.43 3.04 8.42
N ASP A 27 17.45 2.11 7.46
CA ASP A 27 18.45 1.05 7.35
C ASP A 27 19.03 1.11 5.93
N PRO A 28 20.36 1.27 5.77
CA PRO A 28 20.98 1.41 4.45
C PRO A 28 20.92 0.15 3.58
N ILE A 29 20.74 -1.02 4.20
CA ILE A 29 20.61 -2.33 3.54
C ILE A 29 19.14 -2.56 3.20
N ALA A 30 18.26 -2.47 4.20
CA ALA A 30 16.85 -2.77 4.01
C ALA A 30 16.10 -1.67 3.25
N ARG A 31 16.62 -0.43 3.25
CA ARG A 31 16.06 0.76 2.59
C ARG A 31 14.54 0.84 2.73
N PRO A 32 14.02 0.98 3.96
CA PRO A 32 12.59 1.16 4.15
C PRO A 32 12.13 2.50 3.57
N HIS A 33 10.96 2.54 2.94
CA HIS A 33 10.38 3.76 2.38
C HIS A 33 8.85 3.74 2.41
N VAL A 34 8.28 4.93 2.28
CA VAL A 34 6.86 5.17 2.04
C VAL A 34 6.72 5.93 0.72
N ALA A 35 5.82 5.48 -0.15
CA ALA A 35 5.58 6.13 -1.44
C ALA A 35 4.10 6.11 -1.80
N ILE A 36 3.65 7.13 -2.54
CA ILE A 36 2.42 7.03 -3.31
C ILE A 36 2.70 6.28 -4.61
N VAL A 37 1.74 5.47 -5.05
CA VAL A 37 1.82 4.71 -6.29
C VAL A 37 0.75 5.23 -7.24
N VAL A 38 1.18 5.72 -8.40
CA VAL A 38 0.31 6.26 -9.45
C VAL A 38 0.56 5.49 -10.72
N ARG A 39 -0.49 4.97 -11.34
CA ARG A 39 -0.39 4.35 -12.65
C ARG A 39 -0.36 5.44 -13.71
N ASP A 40 0.72 5.51 -14.47
CA ASP A 40 0.82 6.41 -15.62
C ASP A 40 -0.17 5.95 -16.70
N PRO A 41 -1.14 6.78 -17.10
CA PRO A 41 -2.15 6.42 -18.10
C PRO A 41 -1.54 6.20 -19.50
N THR A 42 -0.37 6.76 -19.78
CA THR A 42 0.28 6.67 -21.10
C THR A 42 1.07 5.38 -21.24
N SER A 43 1.94 5.09 -20.27
CA SER A 43 2.80 3.90 -20.31
C SER A 43 2.14 2.67 -19.68
N GLY A 44 1.07 2.86 -18.91
CA GLY A 44 0.45 1.80 -18.12
C GLY A 44 1.31 1.32 -16.94
N MET A 45 2.43 1.99 -16.67
CA MET A 45 3.40 1.61 -15.64
C MET A 45 3.10 2.30 -14.31
N ASP A 46 3.40 1.62 -13.21
CA ASP A 46 3.27 2.19 -11.87
C ASP A 46 4.50 3.04 -11.52
N VAL A 47 4.27 4.32 -11.24
CA VAL A 47 5.26 5.30 -10.82
C VAL A 47 5.15 5.51 -9.31
N ARG A 48 6.30 5.52 -8.62
CA ARG A 48 6.39 5.77 -7.18
C ARG A 48 6.86 7.20 -6.93
N TYR A 49 6.13 7.95 -6.11
CA TYR A 49 6.63 9.20 -5.54
C TYR A 49 6.89 8.99 -4.05
N TYR A 50 8.17 9.04 -3.67
CA TYR A 50 8.57 8.79 -2.29
C TYR A 50 8.17 9.94 -1.38
N LEU A 51 7.42 9.60 -0.33
CA LEU A 51 7.03 10.51 0.75
C LEU A 51 8.01 10.45 1.93
N SER A 52 8.92 9.48 1.91
CA SER A 52 9.88 9.26 2.98
C SER A 52 11.31 9.57 2.56
N GLN A 53 12.10 10.12 3.48
CA GLN A 53 13.53 10.35 3.31
C GLN A 53 14.31 9.90 4.54
N LYS A 54 15.62 9.71 4.37
CA LYS A 54 16.54 9.54 5.48
C LYS A 54 16.56 10.83 6.31
N GLY A 55 16.12 10.72 7.55
CA GLY A 55 16.15 11.80 8.52
C GLY A 55 17.53 12.01 9.14
N HIS A 56 17.61 12.98 10.06
CA HIS A 56 18.86 13.27 10.74
C HIS A 56 19.27 12.13 11.69
N GLY A 57 20.56 11.78 11.65
CA GLY A 57 21.15 10.83 12.58
C GLY A 57 21.06 11.35 14.01
N ASN A 58 20.61 10.50 14.94
CA ASN A 58 20.69 10.82 16.36
C ASN A 58 22.06 10.44 16.95
N SER A 59 22.36 10.96 18.14
CA SER A 59 23.60 10.68 18.89
C SER A 59 23.84 9.19 19.17
N ASN A 60 22.81 8.35 19.04
CA ASN A 60 22.87 6.91 19.29
C ASN A 60 23.15 6.11 18.01
N GLY A 61 23.52 6.79 16.92
CA GLY A 61 23.85 6.17 15.64
C GLY A 61 22.64 5.61 14.88
N LYS A 62 21.40 5.90 15.33
CA LYS A 62 20.18 5.51 14.63
C LYS A 62 19.67 6.68 13.80
N GLU A 63 19.43 6.40 12.53
CA GLU A 63 18.88 7.37 11.59
C GLU A 63 17.36 7.18 11.54
N ILE A 64 16.60 8.25 11.75
CA ILE A 64 15.14 8.20 11.72
C ILE A 64 14.68 8.20 10.26
N LEU A 65 13.62 7.45 9.95
CA LEU A 65 12.93 7.62 8.67
C LEU A 65 11.90 8.74 8.82
N ASP A 66 12.11 9.84 8.09
CA ASP A 66 11.16 10.94 8.07
C ASP A 66 10.13 10.68 6.97
N VAL A 67 8.84 10.83 7.28
CA VAL A 67 7.74 10.64 6.33
C VAL A 67 6.88 11.89 6.31
N ALA A 68 6.59 12.40 5.12
CA ALA A 68 5.68 13.53 4.93
C ALA A 68 4.27 13.21 5.45
N ASP A 69 3.48 14.24 5.70
CA ASP A 69 2.09 14.06 6.08
C ASP A 69 1.29 13.40 4.93
N ILE A 70 0.53 12.37 5.27
CA ILE A 70 -0.28 11.58 4.34
C ILE A 70 -1.77 11.86 4.50
N ASP A 71 -2.17 12.58 5.54
CA ASP A 71 -3.57 12.77 5.90
C ASP A 71 -4.29 13.75 4.94
N GLY A 72 -3.52 14.54 4.17
CA GLY A 72 -4.03 15.46 3.15
C GLY A 72 -4.06 14.92 1.71
N LEU A 73 -3.83 13.62 1.52
CA LEU A 73 -3.88 13.00 0.19
C LEU A 73 -5.32 12.78 -0.28
N GLU A 74 -5.51 12.67 -1.59
CA GLU A 74 -6.83 12.46 -2.18
C GLU A 74 -7.35 11.04 -1.97
N GLU A 75 -8.67 10.89 -1.81
CA GLU A 75 -9.31 9.58 -1.72
C GLU A 75 -8.93 8.68 -2.92
N GLY A 76 -8.75 7.39 -2.66
CA GLY A 76 -8.31 6.43 -3.65
C GLY A 76 -6.80 6.34 -3.83
N THR A 77 -6.02 7.27 -3.25
CA THR A 77 -4.55 7.23 -3.28
C THR A 77 -4.03 5.88 -2.78
N LEU A 78 -3.11 5.28 -3.55
CA LEU A 78 -2.42 4.07 -3.18
C LEU A 78 -1.11 4.39 -2.46
N LEU A 79 -0.90 3.75 -1.31
CA LEU A 79 0.27 3.95 -0.48
C LEU A 79 1.04 2.63 -0.33
N GLU A 80 2.29 2.64 -0.76
CA GLU A 80 3.24 1.56 -0.54
C GLU A 80 4.09 1.85 0.71
N VAL A 81 4.07 0.92 1.66
CA VAL A 81 4.92 0.98 2.85
C VAL A 81 5.91 -0.18 2.81
N ARG A 82 7.15 0.10 2.38
CA ARG A 82 8.28 -0.84 2.35
C ARG A 82 8.97 -0.90 3.70
N TYR A 83 9.07 -2.10 4.26
CA TYR A 83 9.82 -2.38 5.49
C TYR A 83 11.11 -3.18 5.22
N SER A 84 11.32 -3.63 3.97
CA SER A 84 12.61 -4.11 3.48
C SER A 84 12.72 -3.91 1.97
N ALA A 85 13.89 -4.21 1.40
CA ALA A 85 14.16 -4.09 -0.03
C ALA A 85 13.20 -4.93 -0.90
N THR A 86 12.64 -5.99 -0.33
CA THR A 86 11.83 -7.00 -1.05
C THR A 86 10.39 -7.10 -0.55
N LYS A 87 9.99 -6.35 0.48
CA LYS A 87 8.66 -6.51 1.10
C LYS A 87 7.98 -5.18 1.39
N ALA A 88 6.69 -5.10 1.07
CA ALA A 88 5.84 -3.94 1.37
C ALA A 88 4.42 -4.34 1.74
N ASN A 89 3.70 -3.41 2.38
CA ASN A 89 2.24 -3.44 2.45
C ASN A 89 1.68 -2.34 1.54
N LEU A 90 0.56 -2.64 0.88
CA LEU A 90 -0.20 -1.69 0.08
C LEU A 90 -1.46 -1.28 0.82
N TYR A 91 -1.76 0.01 0.81
CA TYR A 91 -2.99 0.57 1.34
C TYR A 91 -3.68 1.44 0.30
N ARG A 92 -5.00 1.57 0.41
CA ARG A 92 -5.79 2.56 -0.34
C ARG A 92 -6.44 3.52 0.65
N LEU A 93 -6.35 4.82 0.36
CA LEU A 93 -7.04 5.85 1.14
C LEU A 93 -8.54 5.82 0.83
N GLU A 94 -9.35 5.84 1.88
CA GLU A 94 -10.81 5.87 1.83
C GLU A 94 -11.35 6.87 2.86
N LEU A 95 -12.42 7.56 2.53
CA LEU A 95 -13.11 8.46 3.46
C LEU A 95 -14.27 7.72 4.12
N VAL A 96 -14.10 7.35 5.39
CA VAL A 96 -15.17 6.74 6.20
C VAL A 96 -15.82 7.84 7.01
N ASP A 97 -17.07 8.19 6.67
CA ASP A 97 -17.82 9.31 7.26
C ASP A 97 -17.03 10.64 7.24
N GLY A 98 -16.33 10.89 6.12
CA GLY A 98 -15.49 12.08 5.93
C GLY A 98 -14.14 12.03 6.64
N VAL A 99 -13.75 10.88 7.21
CA VAL A 99 -12.49 10.73 7.93
C VAL A 99 -11.51 9.83 7.16
N PRO A 100 -10.26 10.28 6.91
CA PRO A 100 -9.28 9.49 6.17
C PRO A 100 -8.93 8.20 6.92
N CYS A 101 -9.11 7.08 6.23
CA CYS A 101 -8.78 5.74 6.68
C CYS A 101 -8.02 5.00 5.57
N TRP A 102 -7.05 4.20 5.96
CA TRP A 102 -6.24 3.41 5.05
C TRP A 102 -6.71 1.96 5.09
N ARG A 103 -7.32 1.52 4.00
CA ARG A 103 -7.68 0.12 3.81
C ARG A 103 -6.44 -0.64 3.42
N TRP A 104 -6.07 -1.66 4.20
CA TRP A 104 -5.03 -2.59 3.81
C TRP A 104 -5.51 -3.44 2.63
N MET A 105 -4.79 -3.36 1.52
CA MET A 105 -5.13 -4.08 0.29
C MET A 105 -4.37 -5.39 0.21
N ALA A 106 -3.08 -5.36 0.56
CA ALA A 106 -2.17 -6.43 0.20
C ALA A 106 -0.84 -6.36 0.94
N ARG A 107 -0.13 -7.51 0.94
CA ARG A 107 1.30 -7.59 1.21
C ARG A 107 2.03 -8.06 -0.04
N CYS A 108 2.99 -7.26 -0.49
CA CYS A 108 3.88 -7.61 -1.60
C CYS A 108 5.15 -8.26 -1.05
N ARG A 109 5.57 -9.36 -1.70
CA ARG A 109 6.87 -10.00 -1.50
C ARG A 109 7.62 -9.95 -2.82
N GLU A 110 8.95 -10.09 -2.74
CA GLU A 110 9.84 -10.14 -3.92
C GLU A 110 9.80 -8.87 -4.77
N LEU A 111 9.59 -7.72 -4.13
CA LEU A 111 9.74 -6.45 -4.82
C LEU A 111 11.16 -6.33 -5.38
N PRO A 112 11.30 -5.85 -6.63
CA PRO A 112 12.62 -5.61 -7.18
C PRO A 112 13.31 -4.49 -6.38
N ASP A 113 14.64 -4.60 -6.29
CA ASP A 113 15.48 -3.65 -5.57
C ASP A 113 15.24 -2.22 -6.07
N PHE A 114 15.39 -1.23 -5.19
CA PHE A 114 15.23 0.19 -5.46
C PHE A 114 15.96 0.66 -6.72
N ASN A 115 17.12 0.08 -6.99
CA ASN A 115 17.96 0.44 -8.13
C ASN A 115 17.42 -0.10 -9.47
N TYR A 116 16.42 -0.98 -9.42
CA TYR A 116 15.79 -1.63 -10.56
C TYR A 116 14.27 -1.59 -10.39
N PRO A 117 13.61 -0.47 -10.74
CA PRO A 117 12.15 -0.37 -10.68
C PRO A 117 11.52 -1.21 -11.79
N ALA A 118 11.61 -2.54 -11.68
CA ALA A 118 10.80 -3.42 -12.49
C ALA A 118 9.34 -3.35 -12.03
N GLU A 119 8.43 -3.68 -12.94
CA GLU A 119 6.97 -3.69 -12.73
C GLU A 119 6.61 -4.25 -11.35
N ILE A 120 5.66 -3.58 -10.69
CA ILE A 120 5.12 -4.10 -9.45
C ILE A 120 4.30 -5.33 -9.81
N ARG A 121 4.84 -6.51 -9.51
CA ARG A 121 4.12 -7.77 -9.73
C ARG A 121 3.06 -7.91 -8.66
N TRP A 122 1.96 -7.19 -8.83
CA TRP A 122 0.76 -7.30 -8.00
C TRP A 122 0.19 -8.73 -8.00
N ASN A 123 0.58 -9.59 -8.94
CA ASN A 123 0.15 -10.99 -8.98
C ASN A 123 0.92 -11.92 -8.02
N GLY A 124 1.91 -11.42 -7.27
CA GLY A 124 2.57 -12.16 -6.19
C GLY A 124 1.74 -12.23 -4.88
N LEU A 125 0.46 -11.88 -4.95
CA LEU A 125 -0.53 -11.96 -3.87
C LEU A 125 -0.85 -13.42 -3.56
N LEU A 126 -0.02 -14.06 -2.74
CA LEU A 126 -0.36 -15.35 -2.17
C LEU A 126 -1.56 -15.18 -1.22
N GLU A 127 -2.68 -15.74 -1.68
CA GLU A 127 -3.81 -16.38 -1.00
C GLU A 127 -4.38 -15.65 0.23
N GLU A 128 -5.66 -15.30 0.15
CA GLU A 128 -6.48 -14.56 1.13
C GLU A 128 -6.57 -13.04 0.98
N SER A 129 -6.39 -12.49 -0.22
CA SER A 129 -7.05 -11.22 -0.56
C SER A 129 -8.52 -11.53 -0.92
N PRO A 130 -9.53 -11.01 -0.19
CA PRO A 130 -10.92 -11.07 -0.65
C PRO A 130 -11.17 -10.21 -1.89
N PHE A 131 -10.19 -9.40 -2.29
CA PHE A 131 -10.23 -8.60 -3.49
C PHE A 131 -9.51 -9.32 -4.62
N ASP A 132 -10.31 -9.75 -5.60
CA ASP A 132 -9.86 -9.92 -6.96
C ASP A 132 -9.45 -8.53 -7.46
N VAL A 133 -8.16 -8.35 -7.76
CA VAL A 133 -7.62 -7.09 -8.30
C VAL A 133 -8.30 -6.72 -9.63
N ASN A 134 -9.10 -7.63 -10.21
CA ASN A 134 -9.84 -7.45 -11.45
C ASN A 134 -11.14 -6.64 -11.36
N ASP A 135 -11.78 -6.43 -10.21
CA ASP A 135 -13.17 -5.93 -10.24
C ASP A 135 -13.35 -4.40 -10.13
N SER A 136 -12.28 -3.63 -9.87
CA SER A 136 -12.38 -2.15 -9.89
C SER A 136 -11.28 -1.44 -10.66
N LEU A 137 -10.14 -2.08 -10.95
CA LEU A 137 -9.18 -1.53 -11.91
C LEU A 137 -9.62 -1.71 -13.36
N THR A 138 -10.51 -2.67 -13.66
CA THR A 138 -10.96 -2.96 -15.03
C THR A 138 -12.15 -2.08 -15.47
N TYR A 139 -12.95 -1.56 -14.54
CA TYR A 139 -14.15 -0.79 -14.88
C TYR A 139 -13.83 0.66 -15.26
N GLU A 140 -12.85 1.28 -14.60
CA GLU A 140 -12.38 2.63 -14.97
C GLU A 140 -11.56 2.66 -16.27
N ILE A 141 -11.06 1.51 -16.75
CA ILE A 141 -10.31 1.40 -18.03
C ILE A 141 -11.24 1.28 -19.25
N ARG A 142 -12.55 1.07 -19.08
CA ARG A 142 -13.50 0.89 -20.21
C ARG A 142 -14.35 2.10 -20.54
N THR A 143 -14.25 3.22 -19.82
CA THR A 143 -15.10 4.40 -20.05
C THR A 143 -14.37 5.74 -20.14
N ASN A 144 -13.11 5.74 -20.62
CA ASN A 144 -12.52 6.90 -21.29
C ASN A 144 -11.67 6.46 -22.48
#